data_AF-A0A3C0HDD5-F1
#
_entry.id   AF-A0A3C0HDD5-F1
#
_cell.length_a   1.000
_cell.length_b   1.000
_cell.length_c   1.000
_cell.angle_alpha   90.00
_cell.angle_beta   90.00
_cell.angle_gamma   90.00
#
_symmetry.space_group_name_H-M   'P 1'
#
loop_
_entity.id
_entity.type
_entity.pdbx_description
1 polymer ?
#
loop_
_entity_poly.entity_id
_entity_poly.type
_entity_poly.pdbx_seq_one_letter_code
_entity_poly.pdbx_strand_id
1 'polypeptide(L)'
;MLIISTILFLLLSAFFSGSEIAFVSANKLGIEVMKNKKSRSGNILAKFYENPSEFLGTMLVGNNIALVIFTILMTQLIEPL
;
A
#
# COMPACT_ATOMS: atom_id res chain seq x y z
N MET A 1 -0.28 -11.46 -21.97
CA MET A 1 0.09 -10.11 -21.49
C MET A 1 -0.99 -9.56 -20.55
N LEU A 2 -2.26 -9.52 -20.97
CA LEU A 2 -3.38 -9.02 -20.17
C LEU A 2 -3.47 -9.65 -18.77
N ILE A 3 -3.48 -10.99 -18.66
CA ILE A 3 -3.53 -11.70 -17.37
C ILE A 3 -2.37 -11.33 -16.44
N ILE A 4 -1.15 -11.21 -16.97
CA ILE A 4 0.04 -10.84 -16.18
C ILE A 4 -0.13 -9.43 -15.61
N SER A 5 -0.59 -8.48 -16.44
CA SER A 5 -0.90 -7.12 -16.00
C SER A 5 -2.01 -7.10 -14.95
N THR A 6 -3.07 -7.89 -15.13
CA THR A 6 -4.16 -8.03 -14.15
C THR A 6 -3.66 -8.50 -12.80
N ILE A 7 -2.86 -9.57 -12.76
CA ILE A 7 -2.29 -10.10 -11.51
C ILE A 7 -1.34 -9.09 -10.87
N LEU A 8 -0.53 -8.37 -11.67
CA LEU A 8 0.34 -7.33 -11.16
C LEU A 8 -0.45 -6.21 -10.47
N PHE A 9 -1.51 -5.70 -11.10
CA PHE A 9 -2.34 -4.63 -10.52
C PHE A 9 -3.15 -5.10 -9.30
N LEU A 10 -3.58 -6.36 -9.27
CA LEU A 10 -4.18 -6.97 -8.09
C LEU A 10 -3.20 -6.99 -6.91
N LEU A 11 -1.95 -7.43 -7.15
CA LEU A 11 -0.90 -7.43 -6.13
C LEU A 11 -0.54 -6.01 -5.65
N LEU A 12 -0.54 -5.03 -6.56
CA LEU A 12 -0.34 -3.63 -6.20
C LEU A 12 -1.45 -3.10 -5.30
N SER A 13 -2.72 -3.37 -5.62
CA SER A 13 -3.85 -2.99 -4.75
C SER A 13 -3.73 -3.64 -3.37
N ALA A 14 -3.42 -4.94 -3.32
CA ALA A 14 -3.19 -5.66 -2.08
C ALA A 14 -2.00 -5.08 -1.27
N PHE A 15 -0.93 -4.65 -1.94
CA PHE A 15 0.21 -4.00 -1.31
C PHE A 15 -0.16 -2.65 -0.67
N PHE A 16 -0.87 -1.76 -1.40
CA PHE A 16 -1.27 -0.46 -0.87
C PHE A 16 -2.24 -0.59 0.30
N SER A 17 -3.29 -1.40 0.16
CA SER A 17 -4.26 -1.64 1.23
C SER A 17 -3.62 -2.36 2.43
N GLY A 18 -2.77 -3.36 2.18
CA GLY A 18 -2.03 -4.06 3.24
C GLY A 18 -1.08 -3.15 4.01
N SER A 19 -0.40 -2.23 3.32
CA SER A 19 0.48 -1.23 3.95
C SER A 19 -0.29 -0.23 4.79
N GLU A 20 -1.46 0.21 4.33
CA GLU A 20 -2.38 1.06 5.09
C GLU A 20 -2.78 0.39 6.41
N ILE A 21 -3.28 -0.85 6.35
CA ILE A 21 -3.71 -1.57 7.55
C ILE A 21 -2.53 -1.88 8.47
N ALA A 22 -1.36 -2.23 7.93
CA ALA A 22 -0.15 -2.43 8.72
C ALA A 22 0.25 -1.15 9.47
N PHE A 23 0.15 0.00 8.82
CA PHE A 23 0.45 1.31 9.42
C PHE A 23 -0.58 1.70 10.49
N VAL A 24 -1.87 1.48 10.26
CA VAL A 24 -2.90 1.80 11.24
C VAL A 24 -2.85 0.86 12.46
N SER A 25 -2.49 -0.41 12.26
CA SER A 25 -2.43 -1.42 13.34
C SER A 25 -1.12 -1.43 14.12
N ALA A 26 -0.04 -0.84 13.59
CA ALA A 26 1.25 -0.88 14.26
C ALA A 26 1.32 0.01 15.51
N ASN A 27 2.07 -0.47 16.52
CA ASN A 27 2.22 0.20 17.81
C ASN A 27 3.23 1.35 17.72
N LYS A 28 2.72 2.59 17.81
CA LYS A 28 3.51 3.83 17.80
C LYS A 28 4.63 3.84 18.85
N LEU A 29 4.36 3.35 20.06
CA LEU A 29 5.38 3.28 21.13
C LEU A 29 6.52 2.35 20.73
N GLY A 30 6.19 1.20 20.13
CA GLY A 30 7.19 0.24 19.64
C GLY A 30 8.09 0.83 18.57
N ILE A 31 7.51 1.61 17.65
CA ILE A 31 8.24 2.30 16.58
C ILE A 31 9.17 3.36 17.16
N GLU A 32 8.73 4.14 18.16
CA GLU A 32 9.56 5.13 18.82
C GLU A 32 10.74 4.48 19.56
N VAL A 33 10.52 3.33 20.20
CA VAL A 33 11.62 2.54 20.80
C VAL A 33 12.60 2.05 19.73
N MET A 34 12.13 1.60 18.56
CA MET A 34 12.99 1.18 17.45
C MET A 34 13.80 2.34 16.85
N LYS A 35 13.21 3.54 16.76
CA LYS A 35 13.88 4.80 16.36
C LYS A 35 15.03 5.13 17.31
N ASN A 36 14.76 5.07 18.62
CA ASN A 36 15.76 5.31 19.66
C ASN A 36 16.91 4.29 19.65
N LYS A 37 16.63 3.04 19.26
CA LYS A 37 17.66 2.00 19.03
C LYS A 37 18.44 2.19 17.71
N LYS A 38 18.25 3.30 16.99
CA LYS A 38 18.87 3.61 15.68
C LYS A 38 18.69 2.51 14.63
N SER A 39 17.60 1.75 14.70
CA SER A 39 17.27 0.76 13.67
C SER A 39 16.89 1.47 12.38
N ARG A 40 17.43 1.03 11.23
CA ARG A 40 17.09 1.58 9.91
C ARG A 40 15.57 1.54 9.67
N SER A 41 14.92 0.42 9.95
CA SER A 41 13.47 0.27 9.79
C SER A 41 12.69 1.17 10.75
N GLY A 42 13.20 1.35 11.98
CA GLY A 42 12.61 2.23 12.98
C GLY A 42 12.60 3.71 12.54
N ASN A 43 13.70 4.18 11.95
CA ASN A 43 13.78 5.55 11.43
C ASN A 43 12.85 5.78 10.23
N ILE A 44 12.73 4.80 9.32
CA ILE A 44 11.84 4.90 8.16
C ILE A 44 10.38 4.95 8.63
N LEU A 45 9.98 4.02 9.51
CA LEU A 45 8.63 3.98 10.07
C LEU A 45 8.33 5.28 10.82
N ALA A 46 9.22 5.73 11.70
CA ALA A 46 9.03 6.98 12.45
C ALA A 46 8.75 8.17 11.53
N LYS A 47 9.46 8.28 10.39
CA LYS A 47 9.22 9.34 9.40
C LYS A 47 7.80 9.26 8.79
N PHE A 48 7.28 8.07 8.53
CA PHE A 48 5.90 7.91 8.07
C PHE A 48 4.87 8.28 9.15
N TYR A 49 5.19 8.09 10.44
CA TYR A 49 4.33 8.51 11.55
C TYR A 49 4.44 10.00 11.91
N GLU A 50 5.46 10.72 11.46
CA GLU A 50 5.56 12.18 11.63
C GLU A 50 4.46 12.91 10.83
N ASN A 51 4.12 12.42 9.63
CA ASN A 51 3.03 12.94 8.80
C ASN A 51 2.11 11.81 8.30
N PRO A 52 1.30 11.22 9.19
CA PRO A 52 0.50 10.03 8.86
C PRO A 52 -0.53 10.31 7.76
N SER A 53 -1.05 11.53 7.66
CA SER A 53 -2.01 11.93 6.61
C SER A 53 -1.41 11.84 5.20
N GLU A 54 -0.14 12.18 5.02
CA GLU A 54 0.54 12.10 3.72
C GLU A 54 0.77 10.64 3.32
N PHE A 55 1.20 9.81 4.27
CA PHE A 55 1.39 8.38 4.05
C PHE A 55 0.05 7.70 3.71
N LEU A 56 -0.98 7.88 4.55
CA LEU A 56 -2.30 7.32 4.33
C LEU A 56 -2.93 7.82 3.03
N GLY A 57 -2.81 9.12 2.73
CA GLY A 57 -3.28 9.69 1.46
C GLY A 57 -2.61 9.03 0.26
N THR A 58 -1.29 8.80 0.33
CA THR A 58 -0.55 8.10 -0.73
C THR A 58 -1.02 6.66 -0.90
N MET A 59 -1.24 5.93 0.19
CA MET A 59 -1.75 4.55 0.13
C MET A 59 -3.15 4.50 -0.48
N LEU A 60 -4.05 5.42 -0.07
CA LEU A 60 -5.41 5.50 -0.59
C LEU A 60 -5.44 5.83 -2.09
N VAL A 61 -4.67 6.83 -2.52
CA VAL A 61 -4.57 7.21 -3.94
C VAL A 61 -3.96 6.06 -4.76
N GLY A 62 -2.87 5.45 -4.28
CA GLY A 62 -2.22 4.32 -4.94
C GLY A 62 -3.14 3.11 -5.08
N ASN A 63 -3.88 2.77 -4.03
CA ASN A 63 -4.85 1.68 -4.06
C ASN A 63 -5.97 1.96 -5.07
N ASN A 64 -6.53 3.17 -5.07
CA ASN A 64 -7.59 3.57 -6.00
C ASN A 64 -7.11 3.48 -7.46
N ILE A 65 -5.91 3.98 -7.77
CA ILE A 65 -5.33 3.89 -9.12
C ILE A 65 -5.15 2.42 -9.51
N ALA A 66 -4.56 1.61 -8.63
CA ALA A 66 -4.31 0.20 -8.91
C ALA A 66 -5.63 -0.57 -9.14
N LEU A 67 -6.65 -0.29 -8.34
CA LEU A 67 -7.96 -0.92 -8.43
C LEU A 67 -8.69 -0.54 -9.72
N VAL A 68 -8.69 0.74 -10.11
CA VAL A 68 -9.31 1.18 -11.37
C VAL A 68 -8.66 0.53 -12.58
N ILE A 69 -7.33 0.41 -12.59
CA ILE A 69 -6.64 -0.26 -13.70
C ILE A 69 -6.93 -1.76 -13.68
N PHE A 70 -6.93 -2.40 -12.50
CA PHE A 70 -7.31 -3.79 -12.35
C PHE A 70 -8.73 -4.06 -12.88
N THR A 71 -9.71 -3.21 -12.55
CA THR A 71 -11.10 -3.40 -13.02
C THR A 71 -11.21 -3.26 -14.54
N ILE A 72 -10.52 -2.27 -15.15
CA ILE A 72 -10.46 -2.14 -16.61
C ILE A 72 -9.88 -3.41 -17.25
N LEU A 73 -8.76 -3.91 -16.74
CA LEU A 73 -8.12 -5.12 -17.26
C LEU A 73 -8.98 -6.37 -17.06
N MET A 74 -9.70 -6.46 -15.94
CA MET A 74 -10.63 -7.56 -15.66
C MET A 74 -11.86 -7.51 -16.56
N THR A 75 -12.41 -6.33 -16.85
CA THR A 75 -13.51 -6.18 -17.81
C THR A 75 -13.10 -6.72 -19.18
N GLN A 76 -11.93 -6.31 -19.68
CA GLN A 76 -11.40 -6.81 -20.96
C GLN A 76 -11.11 -8.32 -20.95
N LEU A 77 -10.82 -8.91 -19.78
CA LEU A 77 -10.57 -10.34 -19.64
C LEU A 77 -11.87 -11.17 -19.69
N ILE A 78 -12.98 -10.61 -19.21
CA ILE A 78 -14.26 -11.33 -19.03
C ILE A 78 -15.26 -11.00 -20.15
N GLU A 79 -15.03 -9.94 -20.93
CA GLU A 79 -15.91 -9.52 -22.02
C GLU A 79 -16.18 -10.70 -22.98
N PRO A 80 -17.45 -11.12 -23.15
CA PRO A 80 -17.77 -12.21 -24.05
C PRO A 80 -17.47 -11.81 -25.50
N LEU A 81 -16.87 -12.74 -26.25
CA LEU A 81 -16.57 -12.59 -27.69
C LEU A 81 -17.83 -12.31 -28.51
#